data_AF-A0A7S7AL31-F1
#
_entry.id   AF-A0A7S7AL31-F1
#
_cell.length_a   1.000
_cell.length_b   1.000
_cell.length_c   1.000
_cell.angle_alpha   90.00
_cell.angle_beta   90.00
_cell.angle_gamma   90.00
#
_symmetry.space_group_name_H-M   'P 1'
#
loop_
_entity.id
_entity.type
_entity.pdbx_description
1 polymer ?
#
loop_
_entity_poly.entity_id
_entity_poly.type
_entity_poly.pdbx_seq_one_letter_code
_entity_poly.pdbx_strand_id
1 'polypeptide(L)'
;MLSQFFRIIAILSLAFASLCILKVEDTGTNLCIYEYLQPQKATYFNELFGTSSDDPTLLSTVGIVGIFFFFPLLLSFRRAWYVVILWLYAIFQLIIILMIETASISKIIYDSIVYCHNGWLFAWGIGQSIFIVFSFVYIFYRTETNG
;
A
#
# COMPACT_ATOMS: atom_id res chain seq x y z
N MET A 1 20.94 17.89 -5.70
CA MET A 1 20.99 17.21 -4.38
C MET A 1 19.60 17.07 -3.77
N LEU A 2 18.80 18.14 -3.68
CA LEU A 2 17.46 18.13 -3.10
C LEU A 2 16.45 17.18 -3.79
N SER A 3 16.49 17.05 -5.12
CA SER A 3 15.63 16.08 -5.83
C SER A 3 15.89 14.63 -5.41
N GLN A 4 17.17 14.26 -5.20
CA GLN A 4 17.54 12.92 -4.77
C GLN A 4 17.11 12.64 -3.33
N PHE A 5 17.08 13.68 -2.48
CA PHE A 5 16.54 13.58 -1.13
C PHE A 5 15.06 13.20 -1.14
N PHE A 6 14.23 13.86 -1.96
CA PHE A 6 12.81 13.49 -2.09
C PHE A 6 12.62 12.07 -2.60
N ARG A 7 13.43 11.64 -3.57
CA ARG A 7 13.43 10.26 -4.08
C ARG A 7 13.70 9.24 -2.97
N ILE A 8 14.73 9.47 -2.15
CA ILE A 8 15.11 8.57 -1.06
C ILE A 8 14.00 8.49 0.00
N ILE A 9 13.40 9.62 0.39
CA ILE A 9 12.26 9.63 1.32
C ILE A 9 11.11 8.78 0.78
N ALA A 10 10.74 8.98 -0.49
CA ALA A 10 9.70 8.18 -1.12
C ALA A 10 10.01 6.67 -1.01
N ILE A 11 11.21 6.26 -1.43
CA ILE A 11 11.60 4.85 -1.43
C ILE A 11 11.64 4.25 -0.01
N LEU A 12 12.13 4.99 0.98
CA LEU A 12 12.12 4.53 2.38
C LEU A 12 10.68 4.40 2.92
N SER A 13 9.80 5.33 2.57
CA SER A 13 8.39 5.25 2.95
C SER A 13 7.66 4.08 2.29
N LEU A 14 8.02 3.70 1.05
CA LEU A 14 7.51 2.50 0.39
C LEU A 14 7.95 1.24 1.15
N ALA A 15 9.23 1.13 1.51
CA ALA A 15 9.72 0.00 2.29
C ALA A 15 9.00 -0.12 3.64
N PHE A 16 8.83 1.00 4.35
CA PHE A 16 8.08 1.03 5.61
C PHE A 16 6.64 0.58 5.41
N ALA A 17 5.93 1.15 4.42
CA ALA A 17 4.55 0.78 4.12
C ALA A 17 4.43 -0.72 3.80
N SER A 18 5.31 -1.26 2.96
CA SER A 18 5.35 -2.69 2.64
C SER A 18 5.53 -3.58 3.86
N LEU A 19 6.38 -3.21 4.81
CA LEU A 19 6.54 -3.98 6.04
C LEU A 19 5.30 -3.90 6.94
N CYS A 20 4.64 -2.74 6.99
CA CYS A 20 3.41 -2.59 7.77
C CYS A 20 2.28 -3.46 7.24
N ILE A 21 2.07 -3.51 5.92
CA ILE A 21 0.97 -4.30 5.35
C ILE A 21 1.21 -5.81 5.47
N LEU A 22 2.46 -6.28 5.42
CA LEU A 22 2.78 -7.68 5.70
C LEU A 22 2.45 -8.08 7.15
N LYS A 23 2.63 -7.16 8.10
CA LYS A 23 2.30 -7.40 9.51
C LYS A 23 0.79 -7.46 9.79
N VAL A 24 -0.05 -6.97 8.89
CA VAL A 24 -1.51 -7.04 9.04
C VAL A 24 -1.98 -8.50 9.08
N GLU A 25 -1.33 -9.38 8.31
CA GLU A 25 -1.60 -10.82 8.31
C GLU A 25 -0.98 -11.53 9.53
N ASP A 26 0.31 -11.29 9.79
CA ASP A 26 1.10 -12.00 10.81
C ASP A 26 0.65 -11.75 12.26
N THR A 27 0.06 -10.59 12.56
CA THR A 27 -0.23 -10.20 13.95
C THR A 27 -1.58 -10.70 14.46
N GLY A 28 -2.35 -11.45 13.66
CA GLY A 28 -3.70 -11.91 14.02
C GLY A 28 -4.69 -10.75 14.22
N THR A 29 -4.30 -9.50 13.92
CA THR A 29 -5.19 -8.36 13.79
C THR A 29 -5.92 -8.50 12.47
N ASN A 30 -6.88 -9.42 12.44
CA ASN A 30 -7.61 -9.75 11.25
C ASN A 30 -8.22 -8.48 10.65
N LEU A 31 -8.12 -8.36 9.33
CA LEU A 31 -8.98 -7.45 8.59
C LEU A 31 -10.42 -7.74 9.00
N CYS A 32 -11.25 -6.71 9.00
CA CYS A 32 -12.65 -6.85 9.36
C CYS A 32 -13.53 -5.96 8.48
N ILE A 33 -14.79 -6.34 8.43
CA ILE A 33 -15.85 -5.56 7.81
C ILE A 33 -16.92 -5.34 8.86
N TYR A 34 -17.33 -4.08 9.05
CA TYR A 34 -18.40 -3.74 9.96
C TYR A 34 -19.75 -3.94 9.26
N GLU A 35 -20.70 -4.57 9.97
CA GLU A 35 -22.06 -4.83 9.49
C GLU A 35 -22.12 -5.68 8.22
N TYR A 36 -21.31 -6.75 8.14
CA TYR A 36 -21.35 -7.68 7.01
C TYR A 36 -22.38 -8.80 7.17
N LEU A 37 -22.32 -9.57 8.27
CA LEU A 37 -23.27 -10.68 8.56
C LEU A 37 -24.37 -10.29 9.56
N GLN A 38 -24.07 -9.39 10.49
CA GLN A 38 -24.97 -8.98 11.56
C GLN A 38 -24.88 -7.47 11.78
N PRO A 39 -26.01 -6.79 12.07
CA PRO A 39 -26.00 -5.37 12.40
C PRO A 39 -25.18 -5.12 13.68
N GLN A 40 -24.47 -3.99 13.72
CA GLN A 40 -23.62 -3.53 14.81
C GLN A 40 -22.46 -4.46 15.23
N LYS A 41 -22.06 -5.41 14.38
CA LYS A 41 -20.97 -6.33 14.67
C LYS A 41 -19.87 -6.25 13.61
N ALA A 42 -18.61 -6.22 14.05
CA ALA A 42 -17.46 -6.44 13.18
C ALA A 42 -17.35 -7.94 12.88
N THR A 43 -17.30 -8.29 11.60
CA THR A 43 -16.97 -9.64 11.15
C THR A 43 -15.52 -9.64 10.70
N TYR A 44 -14.72 -10.54 11.26
CA TYR A 44 -13.34 -10.73 10.85
C TYR A 44 -13.23 -11.68 9.66
N PHE A 45 -12.24 -11.44 8.81
CA PHE A 45 -12.00 -12.26 7.61
C PHE A 45 -11.65 -13.72 7.91
N ASN A 46 -11.10 -14.02 9.10
CA ASN A 46 -10.85 -15.40 9.54
C ASN A 46 -12.13 -16.16 9.95
N GLU A 47 -13.25 -15.47 10.14
CA GLU A 47 -14.56 -16.06 10.44
C GLU A 47 -15.39 -16.30 9.18
N LEU A 48 -14.93 -15.80 8.02
CA LEU A 48 -15.56 -15.96 6.73
C LEU A 48 -15.13 -17.30 6.09
N PHE A 49 -16.10 -18.07 5.60
CA PHE A 49 -15.85 -19.33 4.88
C PHE A 49 -15.75 -19.08 3.36
N GLY A 50 -14.86 -19.80 2.67
CA GLY A 50 -14.72 -19.75 1.20
C GLY A 50 -13.63 -18.79 0.73
N THR A 51 -13.66 -18.38 -0.56
CA THR A 51 -12.64 -17.50 -1.19
C THR A 51 -12.46 -16.16 -0.49
N SER A 52 -13.47 -15.74 0.28
CA SER A 52 -13.43 -14.57 1.15
C SER A 52 -12.34 -14.61 2.21
N SER A 53 -11.88 -15.79 2.65
CA SER A 53 -10.76 -15.89 3.61
C SER A 53 -9.40 -15.51 3.03
N ASP A 54 -9.29 -15.44 1.70
CA ASP A 54 -8.01 -15.26 1.01
C ASP A 54 -7.72 -13.79 0.68
N ASP A 55 -8.72 -12.90 0.75
CA ASP A 55 -8.55 -11.46 0.55
C ASP A 55 -7.46 -10.80 1.45
N PRO A 56 -7.26 -11.21 2.73
CA PRO A 56 -6.11 -10.76 3.52
C PRO A 56 -4.76 -11.14 2.91
N THR A 57 -4.65 -12.30 2.27
CA THR A 57 -3.41 -12.74 1.62
C THR A 57 -3.12 -11.92 0.35
N LEU A 58 -4.16 -11.50 -0.36
CA LEU A 58 -4.04 -10.54 -1.47
C LEU A 58 -3.52 -9.19 -0.98
N LEU A 59 -4.00 -8.72 0.18
CA LEU A 59 -3.51 -7.49 0.79
C LEU A 59 -2.05 -7.61 1.28
N SER A 60 -1.64 -8.79 1.76
CA SER A 60 -0.24 -9.08 2.08
C SER A 60 0.65 -9.07 0.82
N THR A 61 0.14 -9.60 -0.30
CA THR A 61 0.81 -9.60 -1.60
C THR A 61 1.11 -8.19 -2.12
N VAL A 62 0.25 -7.20 -1.81
CA VAL A 62 0.55 -5.76 -2.05
C VAL A 62 1.87 -5.33 -1.41
N GLY A 63 2.15 -5.80 -0.19
CA GLY A 63 3.40 -5.56 0.52
C GLY A 63 4.60 -6.16 -0.19
N ILE A 64 4.50 -7.42 -0.60
CA ILE A 64 5.54 -8.14 -1.35
C ILE A 64 5.88 -7.40 -2.65
N VAL A 65 4.86 -6.97 -3.41
CA VAL A 65 5.07 -6.17 -4.62
C VAL A 65 5.82 -4.86 -4.30
N GLY A 66 5.50 -4.18 -3.20
CA GLY A 66 6.25 -2.98 -2.81
C GLY A 66 7.72 -3.24 -2.47
N ILE A 67 8.04 -4.36 -1.80
CA ILE A 67 9.43 -4.78 -1.55
C ILE A 67 10.14 -5.11 -2.86
N PHE A 68 9.45 -5.79 -3.78
CA PHE A 68 10.02 -6.12 -5.08
C PHE A 68 10.38 -4.86 -5.88
N PHE A 69 9.51 -3.86 -5.90
CA PHE A 69 9.73 -2.59 -6.61
C PHE A 69 10.65 -1.61 -5.86
N PHE A 70 10.95 -1.85 -4.58
CA PHE A 70 11.89 -1.04 -3.80
C PHE A 70 13.28 -0.95 -4.47
N PHE A 71 13.89 -2.09 -4.83
CA PHE A 71 15.24 -2.10 -5.39
C PHE A 71 15.33 -1.41 -6.76
N PRO A 72 14.42 -1.69 -7.74
CA PRO A 72 14.39 -0.95 -9.00
C PRO A 72 14.21 0.57 -8.81
N LEU A 73 13.31 0.99 -7.91
CA LEU A 73 13.10 2.41 -7.62
C LEU A 73 14.34 3.04 -6.99
N LEU A 74 15.01 2.34 -6.07
CA LEU A 74 16.26 2.77 -5.44
C LEU A 74 17.40 2.98 -6.44
N LEU A 75 17.49 2.16 -7.47
CA LEU A 75 18.52 2.26 -8.51
C LEU A 75 18.16 3.25 -9.63
N SER A 76 16.92 3.74 -9.69
CA SER A 76 16.45 4.64 -10.75
C SER A 76 16.84 6.10 -10.51
N PHE A 77 18.07 6.46 -10.86
CA PHE A 77 18.57 7.85 -10.77
C PHE A 77 18.00 8.79 -11.85
N ARG A 78 17.60 8.23 -12.99
CA ARG A 78 16.98 8.99 -14.09
C ARG A 78 15.47 9.03 -13.89
N ARG A 79 14.89 10.22 -13.96
CA ARG A 79 13.45 10.44 -13.76
C ARG A 79 12.57 9.64 -14.71
N ALA A 80 12.94 9.55 -15.99
CA ALA A 80 12.18 8.76 -16.97
C ALA A 80 12.05 7.29 -16.55
N TRP A 81 13.14 6.66 -16.09
CA TRP A 81 13.12 5.29 -15.57
C TRP A 81 12.32 5.18 -14.28
N TYR A 82 12.43 6.16 -13.39
CA TYR A 82 11.63 6.19 -12.15
C TYR A 82 10.13 6.20 -12.46
N VAL A 83 9.68 7.01 -13.42
CA VAL A 83 8.27 7.08 -13.83
C VAL A 83 7.78 5.75 -14.41
N VAL A 84 8.57 5.11 -15.27
CA VAL A 84 8.22 3.79 -15.84
C VAL A 84 8.06 2.75 -14.74
N ILE A 85 9.00 2.69 -13.80
CA ILE A 85 8.96 1.73 -12.69
C ILE A 85 7.78 2.04 -11.75
N LEU A 86 7.51 3.31 -11.46
CA LEU A 86 6.37 3.74 -10.65
C LEU A 86 5.04 3.37 -11.31
N TRP A 87 4.94 3.51 -12.63
CA TRP A 87 3.76 3.13 -13.39
C TRP A 87 3.54 1.61 -13.40
N LEU A 88 4.60 0.82 -13.61
CA LEU A 88 4.53 -0.63 -13.49
C LEU A 88 4.09 -1.04 -12.09
N TYR A 89 4.70 -0.47 -11.05
CA TYR A 89 4.29 -0.69 -9.66
C TYR A 89 2.79 -0.45 -9.47
N ALA A 90 2.26 0.69 -9.94
CA ALA A 90 0.84 1.02 -9.83
C ALA A 90 -0.07 0.00 -10.56
N ILE A 91 0.36 -0.53 -11.71
CA ILE A 91 -0.40 -1.58 -12.42
C ILE A 91 -0.45 -2.88 -11.63
N PHE A 92 0.69 -3.34 -11.10
CA PHE A 92 0.73 -4.56 -10.29
C PHE A 92 -0.14 -4.42 -9.04
N GLN A 93 -0.11 -3.25 -8.39
CA GLN A 93 -1.00 -2.93 -7.27
C GLN A 93 -2.47 -2.99 -7.68
N LEU A 94 -2.82 -2.37 -8.81
CA LEU A 94 -4.18 -2.36 -9.33
C LEU A 94 -4.69 -3.77 -9.65
N ILE A 95 -3.88 -4.62 -10.28
CA ILE A 95 -4.26 -6.01 -10.59
C ILE A 95 -4.61 -6.76 -9.31
N ILE A 96 -3.78 -6.68 -8.26
CA ILE A 96 -4.04 -7.36 -6.99
C ILE A 96 -5.32 -6.82 -6.34
N ILE A 97 -5.50 -5.50 -6.35
CA ILE A 97 -6.69 -4.83 -5.83
C ILE A 97 -7.97 -5.31 -6.54
N LEU A 98 -7.92 -5.51 -7.86
CA LEU A 98 -9.07 -5.98 -8.64
C LEU A 98 -9.44 -7.45 -8.39
N MET A 99 -8.55 -8.23 -7.76
CA MET A 99 -8.82 -9.62 -7.39
C MET A 99 -9.56 -9.77 -6.06
N ILE A 100 -9.74 -8.69 -5.29
CA ILE A 100 -10.49 -8.72 -4.03
C ILE A 100 -11.99 -8.70 -4.32
N GLU A 101 -12.70 -9.75 -3.90
CA GLU A 101 -14.10 -9.99 -4.29
C GLU A 101 -15.12 -9.67 -3.19
N THR A 102 -14.74 -9.69 -1.90
CA THR A 102 -15.71 -9.62 -0.80
C THR A 102 -16.40 -8.26 -0.63
N ALA A 103 -15.63 -7.19 -0.66
CA ALA A 103 -16.09 -5.84 -0.43
C ALA A 103 -15.11 -4.85 -1.07
N SER A 104 -15.55 -3.60 -1.24
CA SER A 104 -14.65 -2.56 -1.72
C SER A 104 -13.47 -2.41 -0.75
N ILE A 105 -12.26 -2.33 -1.29
CA ILE A 105 -11.04 -2.14 -0.50
C ILE A 105 -11.13 -0.92 0.41
N SER A 106 -11.78 0.14 -0.06
CA SER A 106 -12.05 1.33 0.75
C SER A 106 -12.82 1.02 2.03
N LYS A 107 -13.83 0.13 1.95
CA LYS A 107 -14.62 -0.30 3.09
C LYS A 107 -13.78 -1.19 4.01
N ILE A 108 -13.07 -2.17 3.46
CA ILE A 108 -12.20 -3.07 4.24
C ILE A 108 -11.16 -2.27 5.02
N ILE A 109 -10.48 -1.31 4.37
CA ILE A 109 -9.49 -0.46 5.02
C ILE A 109 -10.12 0.40 6.11
N TYR A 110 -11.21 1.09 5.79
CA TYR A 110 -11.87 1.99 6.74
C TYR A 110 -12.37 1.22 7.97
N ASP A 111 -13.09 0.13 7.76
CA ASP A 111 -13.66 -0.66 8.86
C ASP A 111 -12.57 -1.29 9.72
N SER A 112 -11.52 -1.82 9.09
CA SER A 112 -10.39 -2.43 9.79
C SER A 112 -9.62 -1.42 10.64
N ILE A 113 -9.51 -0.15 10.21
CA ILE A 113 -8.82 0.90 10.98
C ILE A 113 -9.74 1.43 12.09
N VAL A 114 -10.98 1.77 11.77
CA VAL A 114 -11.88 2.51 12.68
C VAL A 114 -12.50 1.59 13.71
N TYR A 115 -13.01 0.42 13.30
CA TYR A 115 -13.76 -0.47 14.17
C TYR A 115 -12.91 -1.62 14.73
N CYS A 116 -11.85 -2.02 14.02
CA CYS A 116 -10.96 -3.10 14.48
C CYS A 116 -9.57 -2.61 14.91
N HIS A 117 -9.36 -1.30 14.94
CA HIS A 117 -8.15 -0.64 15.47
C HIS A 117 -6.84 -1.20 14.89
N ASN A 118 -6.83 -1.55 13.61
CA ASN A 118 -5.64 -2.08 12.95
C ASN A 118 -4.61 -0.97 12.68
N GLY A 119 -3.73 -0.75 13.65
CA GLY A 119 -2.67 0.26 13.58
C GLY A 119 -1.64 0.02 12.48
N TRP A 120 -1.39 -1.24 12.09
CA TRP A 120 -0.48 -1.58 11.00
C TRP A 120 -1.04 -1.14 9.65
N LEU A 121 -2.34 -1.36 9.43
CA LEU A 121 -3.01 -0.92 8.21
C LEU A 121 -3.06 0.61 8.10
N PHE A 122 -3.28 1.30 9.23
CA PHE A 122 -3.20 2.75 9.28
C PHE A 122 -1.78 3.27 8.95
N ALA A 123 -0.75 2.66 9.54
CA ALA A 123 0.64 2.99 9.26
C ALA A 123 1.01 2.75 7.79
N TRP A 124 0.51 1.66 7.18
CA TRP A 124 0.66 1.41 5.74
C TRP A 124 0.03 2.54 4.91
N GLY A 125 -1.19 2.97 5.23
CA GLY A 125 -1.87 4.06 4.52
C GLY A 125 -1.11 5.37 4.58
N ILE A 126 -0.55 5.72 5.73
CA ILE A 126 0.32 6.91 5.89
C ILE A 126 1.60 6.75 5.05
N GLY A 127 2.30 5.61 5.19
CA GLY A 127 3.54 5.35 4.46
C GLY A 127 3.35 5.43 2.95
N GLN A 128 2.25 4.88 2.43
CA GLN A 128 1.90 4.97 1.02
C GLN A 128 1.59 6.40 0.57
N SER A 129 0.86 7.16 1.39
CA SER A 129 0.56 8.55 1.08
C SER A 129 1.84 9.38 0.94
N ILE A 130 2.80 9.18 1.86
CA ILE A 130 4.12 9.81 1.81
C ILE A 130 4.87 9.37 0.55
N PHE A 131 4.89 8.07 0.23
CA PHE A 131 5.55 7.56 -0.98
C PHE A 131 5.04 8.26 -2.24
N ILE A 132 3.71 8.32 -2.41
CA ILE A 132 3.07 8.91 -3.58
C ILE A 132 3.41 10.40 -3.68
N VAL A 133 3.23 11.16 -2.58
CA VAL A 133 3.49 12.61 -2.57
C VAL A 133 4.95 12.90 -2.91
N PHE A 134 5.91 12.24 -2.25
CA PHE A 134 7.33 12.48 -2.50
C PHE A 134 7.79 11.97 -3.87
N SER A 135 7.16 10.92 -4.41
CA SER A 135 7.37 10.47 -5.79
C SER A 135 6.96 11.55 -6.79
N PHE A 136 5.77 12.14 -6.61
CA PHE A 136 5.32 13.24 -7.46
C PHE A 136 6.21 14.48 -7.36
N VAL A 137 6.61 14.84 -6.13
CA VAL A 137 7.58 15.92 -5.92
C VAL A 137 8.88 15.60 -6.67
N TYR A 138 9.46 14.41 -6.54
CA TYR A 138 10.68 14.05 -7.27
C TYR A 138 10.55 14.17 -8.80
N ILE A 139 9.40 13.75 -9.35
CA ILE A 139 9.13 13.78 -10.79
C ILE A 139 9.02 15.24 -11.28
N PHE A 140 8.19 16.05 -10.62
CA PHE A 140 7.83 17.40 -11.08
C PHE A 140 8.69 18.52 -10.52
N TYR A 141 9.53 18.26 -9.50
CA TYR A 141 10.41 19.29 -8.94
C TYR A 141 11.33 19.83 -10.02
N ARG A 142 11.17 21.12 -10.31
CA ARG A 142 11.82 21.86 -11.39
C ARG A 142 13.34 21.74 -11.25
N THR A 143 14.00 21.26 -12.30
CA THR A 143 15.39 21.64 -12.54
C THR A 143 15.35 23.09 -12.94
N GLU A 144 15.95 23.99 -12.17
CA GLU A 144 16.38 25.28 -12.73
C GLU A 144 17.29 24.93 -13.91
N THR A 145 16.72 25.04 -15.11
CA THR A 145 17.47 25.03 -16.35
C THR A 145 18.25 26.33 -16.35
N ASN A 146 19.58 26.19 -16.26
CA ASN A 146 20.52 27.20 -16.74
C ASN A 146 19.98 27.77 -18.05
N GLY A 147 19.65 29.07 -18.04
CA GLY A 147 19.72 29.91 -19.23
C GLY A 147 21.16 30.34 -19.43
#